data_AF-A0A8J5SM37-F1
#
_entry.id   AF-A0A8J5SM37-F1
#
_cell.length_a   1.000
_cell.length_b   1.000
_cell.length_c   1.000
_cell.angle_alpha   90.00
_cell.angle_beta   90.00
_cell.angle_gamma   90.00
#
_symmetry.space_group_name_H-M   'P 1'
#
loop_
_entity.id
_entity.type
_entity.pdbx_description
1 polymer ?
#
loop_
_entity_poly.entity_id
_entity_poly.type
_entity_poly.pdbx_seq_one_letter_code
_entity_poly.pdbx_strand_id
1 'polypeptide(L)'
;MTNAKCFVYLLTDGKEDNYVSYSEAMLAGIVAGAVESVLSTPFELLKLRNQVGSVKLMKAADPANITKETFPLLSKLLPGYVPDIRVWNSTVNLLSNLSPKHPDIMGALKQHPWMLTGSGKPPLPSDVQGPSRVIALEGWGALWRGLRPGITRDCVFGGMFFSTWQFIHTAILTWRAVNMNPQPRKLEEAGPVSPFASSLAAGFSGIVAAAASHTFDTAKSRSECTVIPKYIAMERRFLKWKAPGMWIERKTGISPADRNVLFRGIGLRMARSGIASCLLVGSYYFVVDQFM
;
A
#
# COMPACT_ATOMS: atom_id res chain seq x y z
N MET A 1 -7.91 -22.97 -17.19
CA MET A 1 -6.76 -23.85 -16.87
C MET A 1 -5.45 -23.08 -16.59
N THR A 2 -5.50 -21.83 -16.11
CA THR A 2 -4.50 -20.84 -16.59
C THR A 2 -3.84 -19.94 -15.55
N ASN A 3 -4.01 -20.12 -14.23
CA ASN A 3 -3.27 -19.28 -13.25
C ASN A 3 -2.36 -20.12 -12.32
N ALA A 4 -2.90 -21.16 -11.67
CA ALA A 4 -2.06 -22.07 -10.87
C ALA A 4 -1.16 -22.96 -11.74
N LYS A 5 -1.70 -23.50 -12.85
CA LYS A 5 -0.91 -24.20 -13.86
C LYS A 5 0.03 -23.26 -14.60
N CYS A 6 -0.31 -21.99 -14.85
CA CYS A 6 0.54 -21.04 -15.57
C CYS A 6 1.77 -20.60 -14.77
N PHE A 7 1.62 -20.38 -13.46
CA PHE A 7 2.76 -20.09 -12.58
C PHE A 7 3.74 -21.26 -12.50
N VAL A 8 3.21 -22.50 -12.38
CA VAL A 8 4.04 -23.71 -12.44
C VAL A 8 4.63 -23.89 -13.83
N TYR A 9 3.84 -23.78 -14.91
CA TYR A 9 4.32 -23.89 -16.30
C TYR A 9 5.43 -22.90 -16.62
N LEU A 10 5.31 -21.63 -16.22
CA LEU A 10 6.34 -20.61 -16.43
C LEU A 10 7.65 -20.92 -15.67
N LEU A 11 7.57 -21.62 -14.54
CA LEU A 11 8.74 -22.04 -13.74
C LEU A 11 9.30 -23.39 -14.17
N THR A 12 8.49 -24.23 -14.81
CA THR A 12 8.85 -25.58 -15.28
C THR A 12 9.09 -25.63 -16.79
N ASP A 13 8.93 -24.52 -17.52
CA ASP A 13 9.14 -24.46 -18.98
C ASP A 13 10.59 -24.85 -19.30
N GLY A 14 10.76 -26.03 -19.91
CA GLY A 14 12.08 -26.58 -20.27
C GLY A 14 12.76 -27.48 -19.23
N LYS A 15 12.10 -27.89 -18.13
CA LYS A 15 12.65 -28.86 -17.15
C LYS A 15 12.10 -30.28 -17.38
N GLU A 16 12.97 -31.29 -17.25
CA GLU A 16 12.60 -32.71 -17.39
C GLU A 16 11.76 -33.26 -16.22
N ASP A 17 11.77 -32.59 -15.07
CA ASP A 17 10.91 -32.89 -13.91
C ASP A 17 10.05 -31.66 -13.57
N ASN A 18 8.72 -31.81 -13.42
CA ASN A 18 7.79 -30.71 -13.12
C ASN A 18 7.80 -30.30 -11.63
N TYR A 19 8.90 -30.56 -10.91
CA TYR A 19 9.02 -30.29 -9.49
C TYR A 19 9.48 -28.85 -9.25
N VAL A 20 8.60 -28.02 -8.67
CA VAL A 20 8.93 -26.67 -8.22
C VAL A 20 9.40 -26.71 -6.77
N SER A 21 10.63 -26.27 -6.53
CA SER A 21 11.16 -26.15 -5.17
C SER A 21 10.49 -25.01 -4.39
N TYR A 22 10.40 -25.14 -3.07
CA TYR A 22 9.85 -24.09 -2.20
C TYR A 22 10.60 -22.75 -2.34
N SER A 23 11.91 -22.79 -2.59
CA SER A 23 12.74 -21.60 -2.79
C SER A 23 12.45 -20.92 -4.14
N GLU A 24 12.18 -21.69 -5.19
CA GLU A 24 11.80 -21.17 -6.51
C GLU A 24 10.42 -20.50 -6.43
N ALA A 25 9.46 -21.16 -5.79
CA ALA A 25 8.14 -20.59 -5.54
C ALA A 25 8.22 -19.30 -4.71
N MET A 26 9.09 -19.26 -3.70
CA MET A 26 9.35 -18.05 -2.90
C MET A 26 9.90 -16.92 -3.75
N LEU A 27 10.94 -17.17 -4.56
CA LEU A 27 11.57 -16.16 -5.41
C LEU A 27 10.60 -15.62 -6.46
N ALA A 28 9.84 -16.50 -7.10
CA ALA A 28 8.82 -16.09 -8.06
C ALA A 28 7.73 -15.23 -7.40
N GLY A 29 7.32 -15.58 -6.17
CA GLY A 29 6.43 -14.75 -5.36
C GLY A 29 7.01 -13.38 -5.02
N ILE A 30 8.30 -13.30 -4.68
CA ILE A 30 8.99 -12.03 -4.40
C ILE A 30 9.04 -11.16 -5.65
N VAL A 31 9.42 -11.71 -6.80
CA VAL A 31 9.53 -10.96 -8.06
C VAL A 31 8.15 -10.48 -8.51
N ALA A 32 7.14 -11.34 -8.46
CA ALA A 32 5.76 -10.98 -8.79
C ALA A 32 5.25 -9.84 -7.89
N GLY A 33 5.49 -9.94 -6.57
CA GLY A 33 5.11 -8.89 -5.62
C GLY A 33 5.81 -7.55 -5.88
N ALA A 34 7.10 -7.55 -6.24
CA ALA A 34 7.81 -6.34 -6.60
C ALA A 34 7.19 -5.63 -7.81
N VAL A 35 6.87 -6.40 -8.87
CA VAL A 35 6.24 -5.88 -10.09
C VAL A 35 4.83 -5.38 -9.81
N GLU A 36 4.03 -6.14 -9.06
CA GLU A 36 2.69 -5.74 -8.63
C GLU A 36 2.74 -4.40 -7.91
N SER A 37 3.65 -4.22 -6.96
CA SER A 37 3.75 -2.98 -6.20
C SER A 37 4.03 -1.75 -7.05
N VAL A 38 4.94 -1.87 -8.03
CA VAL A 38 5.28 -0.74 -8.93
C VAL A 38 4.07 -0.35 -9.78
N LEU A 39 3.30 -1.33 -10.25
CA LEU A 39 2.14 -1.09 -11.10
C LEU A 39 0.91 -0.63 -10.30
N SER A 40 0.70 -1.15 -9.09
CA SER A 40 -0.50 -0.92 -8.29
C SER A 40 -0.44 0.37 -7.46
N THR A 41 0.75 0.79 -7.00
CA THR A 41 0.92 1.95 -6.09
C THR A 41 0.17 3.21 -6.54
N PRO A 42 0.22 3.68 -7.81
CA PRO A 42 -0.55 4.85 -8.23
C PRO A 42 -2.07 4.69 -8.04
N PHE A 43 -2.60 3.49 -8.27
CA PHE A 43 -4.03 3.21 -8.13
C PHE A 43 -4.43 3.02 -6.67
N GLU A 44 -3.60 2.35 -5.87
CA GLU A 44 -3.81 2.18 -4.42
C GLU A 44 -3.87 3.53 -3.71
N LEU A 45 -2.93 4.44 -4.03
CA LEU A 45 -2.93 5.81 -3.51
C LEU A 45 -4.24 6.55 -3.81
N LEU A 46 -4.69 6.54 -5.07
CA LEU A 46 -5.89 7.24 -5.49
C LEU A 46 -7.15 6.64 -4.85
N LYS A 47 -7.23 5.31 -4.81
CA LYS A 47 -8.33 4.58 -4.15
C LYS A 47 -8.40 4.95 -2.67
N LEU A 48 -7.28 4.89 -1.95
CA LEU A 48 -7.24 5.15 -0.52
C LEU A 48 -7.65 6.59 -0.21
N ARG A 49 -7.14 7.56 -0.97
CA ARG A 49 -7.49 8.98 -0.77
C ARG A 49 -8.96 9.27 -1.06
N ASN A 50 -9.53 8.64 -2.08
CA ASN A 50 -10.96 8.75 -2.35
C ASN A 50 -11.80 8.12 -1.21
N GLN A 51 -11.39 6.97 -0.67
CA GLN A 51 -12.07 6.34 0.47
C GLN A 51 -12.00 7.19 1.76
N VAL A 52 -10.86 7.83 2.02
CA VAL A 52 -10.73 8.77 3.16
C VAL A 52 -11.52 10.05 2.89
N GLY A 53 -11.63 10.48 1.63
CA GLY A 53 -12.41 11.63 1.19
C GLY A 53 -13.92 11.45 1.40
N SER A 54 -14.46 10.26 1.12
CA SER A 54 -15.91 10.00 1.20
C SER A 54 -16.49 10.05 2.62
N VAL A 55 -15.65 9.96 3.66
CA VAL A 55 -16.09 10.00 5.07
C VAL A 55 -16.36 11.43 5.55
N LYS A 56 -15.92 12.48 4.82
CA LYS A 56 -16.27 13.86 5.16
C LYS A 56 -17.71 14.17 4.73
N LEU A 57 -18.61 14.34 5.70
CA LEU A 57 -19.88 15.03 5.51
C LEU A 57 -19.58 16.39 4.86
N MET A 58 -20.17 16.68 3.70
CA MET A 58 -20.03 17.97 3.01
C MET A 58 -20.36 19.08 4.01
N LYS A 59 -19.35 19.83 4.45
CA LYS A 59 -19.61 21.10 5.13
C LYS A 59 -20.27 22.01 4.10
N ALA A 60 -21.44 22.55 4.46
CA ALA A 60 -22.28 23.36 3.60
C ALA A 60 -21.46 24.41 2.83
N ALA A 61 -21.83 24.59 1.57
CA ALA A 61 -21.22 25.50 0.63
C ALA A 61 -21.37 26.96 1.08
N ASP A 62 -20.41 27.47 1.84
CA ASP A 62 -20.02 28.89 1.90
C ASP A 62 -18.75 29.01 2.76
N PRO A 63 -17.55 29.29 2.19
CA PRO A 63 -17.18 30.60 1.66
C PRO A 63 -16.15 30.51 0.50
N ALA A 64 -16.52 29.90 -0.63
CA ALA A 64 -15.59 29.67 -1.73
C ALA A 64 -15.04 30.98 -2.36
N ASN A 65 -15.80 32.07 -2.29
CA ASN A 65 -15.40 33.38 -2.82
C ASN A 65 -14.39 34.09 -1.91
N ILE A 66 -14.58 34.08 -0.58
CA ILE A 66 -13.65 34.69 0.39
C ILE A 66 -12.27 34.00 0.34
N THR A 67 -12.26 32.68 0.13
CA THR A 67 -11.02 31.89 0.05
C THR A 67 -10.24 32.20 -1.23
N LYS A 68 -10.92 32.44 -2.36
CA LYS A 68 -10.29 32.82 -3.63
C LYS A 68 -9.63 34.19 -3.56
N GLU A 69 -10.30 35.16 -2.94
CA GLU A 69 -9.75 36.52 -2.79
C GLU A 69 -8.60 36.57 -1.78
N THR A 70 -8.71 35.82 -0.68
CA THR A 70 -7.70 35.85 0.39
C THR A 70 -6.48 34.96 0.09
N PHE A 71 -6.66 33.84 -0.62
CA PHE A 71 -5.62 32.84 -0.91
C PHE A 71 -5.69 32.33 -2.36
N PRO A 72 -5.19 33.10 -3.34
CA PRO A 72 -5.31 32.75 -4.76
C PRO A 72 -4.57 31.44 -5.09
N LEU A 73 -3.37 31.24 -4.53
CA LEU A 73 -2.56 30.03 -4.75
C LEU A 73 -3.24 28.77 -4.16
N LEU A 74 -3.89 28.92 -3.00
CA LEU A 74 -4.65 27.85 -2.36
C LEU A 74 -5.86 27.44 -3.20
N SER A 75 -6.63 28.42 -3.67
CA SER A 75 -7.82 28.13 -4.49
C SER A 75 -7.48 27.39 -5.80
N LYS A 76 -6.28 27.64 -6.34
CA LYS A 76 -5.75 26.95 -7.53
C LYS A 76 -5.28 25.53 -7.23
N LEU A 77 -4.61 25.30 -6.11
CA LEU A 77 -4.04 23.98 -5.77
C LEU A 77 -5.04 23.05 -5.06
N LEU A 78 -5.98 23.61 -4.28
CA LEU A 78 -6.97 22.89 -3.49
C LEU A 78 -8.36 23.52 -3.67
N PRO A 79 -9.05 23.26 -4.80
CA PRO A 79 -10.39 23.78 -5.02
C PRO A 79 -11.36 23.24 -3.96
N GLY A 80 -12.00 24.15 -3.20
CA GLY A 80 -12.98 23.82 -2.17
C GLY A 80 -12.42 23.57 -0.76
N TYR A 81 -11.10 23.70 -0.56
CA TYR A 81 -10.53 23.69 0.79
C TYR A 81 -10.78 25.03 1.49
N VAL A 82 -11.31 24.96 2.72
CA VAL A 82 -11.53 26.14 3.57
C VAL A 82 -10.42 26.18 4.63
N PRO A 83 -9.53 27.20 4.60
CA PRO A 83 -8.55 27.39 5.65
C PRO A 83 -9.20 27.57 7.02
N ASP A 84 -8.51 27.13 8.07
CA ASP A 84 -8.92 27.48 9.43
C ASP A 84 -8.56 28.95 9.70
N ILE A 85 -9.52 29.84 9.45
CA ILE A 85 -9.38 31.29 9.62
C ILE A 85 -9.03 31.64 11.08
N ARG A 86 -9.46 30.84 12.07
CA ARG A 86 -9.15 31.09 13.48
C ARG A 86 -7.66 30.90 13.76
N VAL A 87 -7.09 29.80 13.27
CA VAL A 87 -5.65 29.53 13.40
C VAL A 87 -4.85 30.57 12.63
N TRP A 88 -5.29 30.91 11.41
CA TRP A 88 -4.66 31.95 10.62
C TRP A 88 -4.64 33.30 11.35
N ASN A 89 -5.78 33.75 11.88
CA ASN A 89 -5.87 35.02 12.61
C ASN A 89 -4.97 35.02 13.86
N SER A 90 -4.85 33.89 14.55
CA SER A 90 -3.91 33.75 15.66
C SER A 90 -2.46 33.91 15.20
N THR A 91 -2.06 33.25 14.11
CA THR A 91 -0.73 33.39 13.51
C THR A 91 -0.47 34.83 13.05
N VAL A 92 -1.46 35.49 12.44
CA VAL A 92 -1.41 36.89 12.04
C VAL A 92 -1.16 37.80 13.25
N ASN A 93 -1.90 37.62 14.33
CA ASN A 93 -1.76 38.40 15.57
C ASN A 93 -0.40 38.21 16.25
N LEU A 94 0.20 37.02 16.15
CA LEU A 94 1.56 36.79 16.64
C LEU A 94 2.61 37.48 15.76
N LEU A 95 2.44 37.42 14.44
CA LEU A 95 3.36 38.03 13.49
C LEU A 95 3.28 39.55 13.45
N SER A 96 2.11 40.14 13.74
CA SER A 96 1.94 41.60 13.83
C SER A 96 2.75 42.24 14.95
N ASN A 97 3.18 41.44 15.94
CA ASN A 97 4.05 41.90 17.01
C ASN A 97 5.54 41.91 16.62
N LEU A 98 5.90 41.37 15.44
CA LEU A 98 7.27 41.40 14.92
C LEU A 98 7.59 42.74 14.25
N SER A 99 8.87 43.13 14.33
CA SER A 99 9.40 44.44 13.94
C SER A 99 8.86 44.99 12.59
N PRO A 100 8.53 46.30 12.49
CA PRO A 100 7.93 46.92 11.31
C PRO A 100 8.87 47.03 10.09
N LYS A 101 10.06 46.43 10.12
CA LYS A 101 11.04 46.44 9.02
C LYS A 101 10.52 45.81 7.73
N HIS A 102 9.48 44.98 7.79
CA HIS A 102 8.86 44.35 6.63
C HIS A 102 7.35 44.63 6.63
N PRO A 103 6.89 45.68 5.92
CA PRO A 103 5.50 46.14 5.99
C PRO A 103 4.48 45.16 5.39
N ASP A 104 4.92 44.19 4.57
CA ASP A 104 4.04 43.19 3.93
C ASP A 104 4.48 41.73 4.19
N ILE A 105 4.85 41.41 5.43
CA ILE A 105 5.08 40.00 5.82
C ILE A 105 3.82 39.17 5.54
N MET A 106 2.65 39.74 5.76
CA MET A 106 1.37 39.04 5.68
C MET A 106 0.99 38.68 4.24
N GLY A 107 1.13 39.60 3.29
CA GLY A 107 0.92 39.33 1.86
C GLY A 107 1.90 38.29 1.33
N ALA A 108 3.18 38.38 1.71
CA ALA A 108 4.18 37.37 1.39
C ALA A 108 3.81 35.98 1.96
N LEU A 109 3.33 35.92 3.21
CA LEU A 109 2.93 34.68 3.86
C LEU A 109 1.77 33.97 3.15
N LYS A 110 0.78 34.74 2.66
CA LYS A 110 -0.36 34.21 1.88
C LYS A 110 0.07 33.59 0.56
N GLN A 111 1.18 34.05 0.00
CA GLN A 111 1.73 33.53 -1.24
C GLN A 111 2.60 32.27 -1.01
N HIS A 112 2.98 31.98 0.24
CA HIS A 112 3.83 30.85 0.55
C HIS A 112 3.06 29.53 0.63
N PRO A 113 3.48 28.51 -0.13
CA PRO A 113 2.72 27.26 -0.14
C PRO A 113 2.74 26.48 1.20
N TRP A 114 3.74 26.63 2.07
CA TRP A 114 3.73 25.95 3.38
C TRP A 114 2.66 26.51 4.33
N MET A 115 2.07 27.67 4.00
CA MET A 115 0.91 28.25 4.70
C MET A 115 -0.44 27.91 4.06
N LEU A 116 -0.49 26.97 3.11
CA LEU A 116 -1.73 26.60 2.40
C LEU A 116 -2.92 26.30 3.35
N THR A 117 -2.68 25.73 4.52
CA THR A 117 -3.75 25.38 5.48
C THR A 117 -4.00 26.46 6.54
N GLY A 118 -3.26 27.55 6.51
CA GLY A 118 -3.22 28.59 7.54
C GLY A 118 -2.53 28.18 8.85
N SER A 119 -2.31 26.89 9.08
CA SER A 119 -1.70 26.32 10.30
C SER A 119 -0.27 25.83 10.13
N GLY A 120 0.27 25.90 8.90
CA GLY A 120 1.56 25.28 8.55
C GLY A 120 1.53 23.75 8.44
N LYS A 121 0.38 23.11 8.72
CA LYS A 121 0.22 21.65 8.58
C LYS A 121 0.00 21.27 7.11
N PRO A 122 0.47 20.09 6.67
CA PRO A 122 0.12 19.60 5.34
C PRO A 122 -1.41 19.42 5.23
N PRO A 123 -1.98 19.64 4.03
CA PRO A 123 -3.40 19.42 3.78
C PRO A 123 -3.76 17.95 3.97
N LEU A 124 -5.03 17.66 4.28
CA LEU A 124 -5.46 16.29 4.54
C LEU A 124 -5.55 15.51 3.23
N PRO A 125 -5.36 14.18 3.24
CA PRO A 125 -5.54 13.33 2.06
C PRO A 125 -6.93 13.45 1.45
N SER A 126 -7.94 13.69 2.29
CA SER A 126 -9.32 13.91 1.88
C SER A 126 -9.54 15.21 1.10
N ASP A 127 -8.61 16.17 1.17
CA ASP A 127 -8.70 17.43 0.43
C ASP A 127 -8.06 17.31 -0.96
N VAL A 128 -7.18 16.31 -1.14
CA VAL A 128 -6.42 16.05 -2.37
C VAL A 128 -6.95 14.80 -3.07
N GLN A 129 -8.18 14.91 -3.56
CA GLN A 129 -8.86 13.83 -4.28
C GLN A 129 -8.53 13.89 -5.78
N GLY A 130 -8.29 12.72 -6.37
CA GLY A 130 -8.08 12.58 -7.81
C GLY A 130 -6.66 12.92 -8.31
N PRO A 131 -6.27 12.36 -9.46
CA PRO A 131 -4.89 12.37 -9.94
C PRO A 131 -4.38 13.77 -10.27
N SER A 132 -5.20 14.63 -10.88
CA SER A 132 -4.80 15.99 -11.26
C SER A 132 -4.43 16.85 -10.04
N ARG A 133 -5.17 16.74 -8.94
CA ARG A 133 -4.90 17.47 -7.69
C ARG A 133 -3.63 16.97 -7.01
N VAL A 134 -3.42 15.66 -6.98
CA VAL A 134 -2.17 15.05 -6.47
C VAL A 134 -0.97 15.55 -7.25
N ILE A 135 -1.03 15.51 -8.59
CA ILE A 135 0.07 15.94 -9.45
C ILE A 135 0.32 17.45 -9.31
N ALA A 136 -0.72 18.29 -9.24
CA ALA A 136 -0.57 19.74 -9.13
C ALA A 136 0.12 20.15 -7.80
N LEU A 137 -0.28 19.51 -6.70
CA LEU A 137 0.17 19.86 -5.35
C LEU A 137 1.49 19.17 -4.97
N GLU A 138 1.61 17.86 -5.20
CA GLU A 138 2.74 17.03 -4.75
C GLU A 138 3.71 16.65 -5.87
N GLY A 139 3.27 16.73 -7.13
CA GLY A 139 4.05 16.36 -8.31
C GLY A 139 3.86 14.90 -8.75
N TRP A 140 4.44 14.56 -9.90
CA TRP A 140 4.32 13.22 -10.51
C TRP A 140 4.82 12.08 -9.62
N GLY A 141 5.95 12.29 -8.92
CA GLY A 141 6.52 11.28 -8.03
C GLY A 141 5.64 10.94 -6.82
N ALA A 142 4.63 11.77 -6.52
CA ALA A 142 3.70 11.50 -5.43
C ALA A 142 2.76 10.33 -5.73
N LEU A 143 2.55 9.97 -7.00
CA LEU A 143 1.76 8.78 -7.36
C LEU A 143 2.39 7.48 -6.85
N TRP A 144 3.72 7.45 -6.67
CA TRP A 144 4.44 6.32 -6.07
C TRP A 144 4.74 6.53 -4.58
N ARG A 145 3.94 7.36 -3.89
CA ARG A 145 4.00 7.48 -2.43
C ARG A 145 3.69 6.12 -1.81
N GLY A 146 4.51 5.70 -0.86
CA GLY A 146 4.36 4.37 -0.24
C GLY A 146 4.99 3.23 -1.03
N LEU A 147 5.69 3.49 -2.15
CA LEU A 147 6.30 2.43 -2.95
C LEU A 147 7.33 1.58 -2.16
N ARG A 148 8.13 2.19 -1.28
CA ARG A 148 9.12 1.45 -0.46
C ARG A 148 8.47 0.42 0.49
N PRO A 149 7.51 0.82 1.35
CA PRO A 149 6.79 -0.14 2.17
C PRO A 149 5.91 -1.07 1.32
N GLY A 150 5.40 -0.60 0.18
CA GLY A 150 4.65 -1.42 -0.78
C GLY A 150 5.47 -2.58 -1.35
N ILE A 151 6.65 -2.31 -1.91
CA ILE A 151 7.52 -3.37 -2.46
C ILE A 151 7.84 -4.37 -1.36
N THR A 152 8.20 -3.89 -0.16
CA THR A 152 8.53 -4.79 0.95
C THR A 152 7.31 -5.63 1.36
N ARG A 153 6.11 -5.03 1.43
CA ARG A 153 4.85 -5.71 1.73
C ARG A 153 4.58 -6.82 0.71
N ASP A 154 4.60 -6.47 -0.57
CA ASP A 154 4.16 -7.35 -1.66
C ASP A 154 5.17 -8.48 -1.90
N CYS A 155 6.47 -8.20 -1.81
CA CYS A 155 7.52 -9.23 -1.83
C CYS A 155 7.38 -10.23 -0.69
N VAL A 156 7.20 -9.74 0.55
CA VAL A 156 7.05 -10.62 1.74
C VAL A 156 5.76 -11.41 1.66
N PHE A 157 4.65 -10.77 1.25
CA PHE A 157 3.37 -11.46 1.10
C PHE A 157 3.47 -12.55 0.04
N GLY A 158 3.92 -12.23 -1.18
CA GLY A 158 4.03 -13.20 -2.28
C GLY A 158 5.01 -14.33 -1.96
N GLY A 159 6.20 -14.01 -1.45
CA GLY A 159 7.20 -15.01 -1.11
C GLY A 159 6.73 -15.99 -0.04
N MET A 160 6.11 -15.49 1.05
CA MET A 160 5.57 -16.35 2.11
C MET A 160 4.36 -17.14 1.64
N PHE A 161 3.53 -16.56 0.77
CA PHE A 161 2.34 -17.23 0.25
C PHE A 161 2.73 -18.44 -0.61
N PHE A 162 3.55 -18.23 -1.64
CA PHE A 162 3.88 -19.32 -2.56
C PHE A 162 4.77 -20.39 -1.90
N SER A 163 5.68 -20.01 -1.01
CA SER A 163 6.51 -20.98 -0.26
C SER A 163 5.68 -21.83 0.72
N THR A 164 4.83 -21.21 1.53
CA THR A 164 3.98 -21.93 2.50
C THR A 164 2.99 -22.83 1.77
N TRP A 165 2.41 -22.35 0.67
CA TRP A 165 1.54 -23.16 -0.16
C TRP A 165 2.29 -24.39 -0.68
N GLN A 166 3.43 -24.17 -1.34
CA GLN A 166 4.19 -25.25 -1.96
C GLN A 166 4.61 -26.28 -0.90
N PHE A 167 5.03 -25.81 0.28
CA PHE A 167 5.35 -26.65 1.44
C PHE A 167 4.20 -27.56 1.85
N ILE A 168 3.01 -27.01 2.04
CA ILE A 168 1.83 -27.79 2.43
C ILE A 168 1.45 -28.77 1.30
N HIS A 169 1.50 -28.33 0.06
CA HIS A 169 1.17 -29.16 -1.10
C HIS A 169 2.10 -30.38 -1.19
N THR A 170 3.41 -30.18 -1.09
CA THR A 170 4.38 -31.28 -1.08
C THR A 170 4.22 -32.17 0.15
N ALA A 171 3.95 -31.62 1.34
CA ALA A 171 3.69 -32.41 2.53
C ALA A 171 2.47 -33.34 2.36
N ILE A 172 1.38 -32.86 1.74
CA ILE A 172 0.20 -33.67 1.44
C ILE A 172 0.53 -34.78 0.43
N LEU A 173 1.27 -34.45 -0.63
CA LEU A 173 1.67 -35.44 -1.64
C LEU A 173 2.58 -36.51 -1.05
N THR A 174 3.55 -36.13 -0.22
CA THR A 174 4.45 -37.07 0.46
C THR A 174 3.67 -37.98 1.41
N TRP A 175 2.74 -37.41 2.17
CA TRP A 175 1.86 -38.21 3.04
C TRP A 175 1.02 -39.23 2.25
N ARG A 176 0.54 -38.85 1.06
CA ARG A 176 -0.19 -39.75 0.16
C ARG A 176 0.71 -40.84 -0.42
N ALA A 177 1.89 -40.48 -0.89
CA ALA A 177 2.86 -41.41 -1.47
C ALA A 177 3.28 -42.51 -0.49
N VAL A 178 3.48 -42.16 0.80
CA VAL A 178 3.81 -43.13 1.86
C VAL A 178 2.67 -44.13 2.11
N ASN A 179 1.42 -43.74 1.86
CA ASN A 179 0.23 -44.58 2.07
C ASN A 179 -0.17 -45.41 0.83
N MET A 180 0.55 -45.31 -0.29
CA MET A 180 0.26 -46.06 -1.52
C MET A 180 1.03 -47.39 -1.58
N ASN A 181 0.36 -48.44 -2.06
CA ASN A 181 0.94 -49.75 -2.35
C ASN A 181 0.60 -50.16 -3.80
N PRO A 182 1.58 -50.33 -4.71
CA PRO A 182 3.02 -50.12 -4.51
C PRO A 182 3.39 -48.63 -4.35
N GLN A 183 4.54 -48.36 -3.73
CA GLN A 183 5.04 -47.00 -3.56
C GLN A 183 5.37 -46.36 -4.92
N PRO A 184 4.94 -45.11 -5.16
CA PRO A 184 5.21 -44.40 -6.40
C PRO A 184 6.71 -44.08 -6.53
N ARG A 185 7.24 -44.15 -7.75
CA ARG A 185 8.65 -43.80 -8.04
C ARG A 185 8.84 -42.29 -8.17
N LYS A 186 7.80 -41.55 -8.56
CA LYS A 186 7.78 -40.08 -8.63
C LYS A 186 6.62 -39.52 -7.82
N LEU A 187 6.80 -38.35 -7.19
CA LEU A 187 5.76 -37.68 -6.38
C LEU A 187 4.51 -37.32 -7.21
N GLU A 188 4.68 -37.11 -8.52
CA GLU A 188 3.60 -36.84 -9.48
C GLU A 188 2.66 -38.04 -9.68
N GLU A 189 3.14 -39.27 -9.43
CA GLU A 189 2.34 -40.50 -9.53
C GLU A 189 1.35 -40.64 -8.35
N ALA A 190 1.53 -39.88 -7.27
CA ALA A 190 0.61 -39.86 -6.11
C ALA A 190 -0.77 -39.23 -6.42
N GLY A 191 -0.96 -38.72 -7.64
CA GLY A 191 -2.19 -38.10 -8.11
C GLY A 191 -2.36 -36.64 -7.67
N PRO A 192 -3.35 -35.92 -8.22
CA PRO A 192 -3.59 -34.52 -7.87
C PRO A 192 -4.07 -34.38 -6.42
N VAL A 193 -3.61 -33.34 -5.73
CA VAL A 193 -4.12 -32.98 -4.40
C VAL A 193 -5.60 -32.63 -4.51
N SER A 194 -6.42 -33.05 -3.53
CA SER A 194 -7.85 -32.78 -3.59
C SER A 194 -8.11 -31.27 -3.67
N PRO A 195 -9.13 -30.83 -4.46
CA PRO A 195 -9.49 -29.41 -4.58
C PRO A 195 -9.70 -28.73 -3.24
N PHE A 196 -10.38 -29.43 -2.32
CA PHE A 196 -10.66 -28.94 -0.98
C PHE A 196 -9.37 -28.79 -0.14
N ALA A 197 -8.46 -29.78 -0.17
CA ALA A 197 -7.20 -29.69 0.57
C ALA A 197 -6.30 -28.57 0.02
N SER A 198 -6.26 -28.41 -1.30
CA SER A 198 -5.56 -27.29 -1.95
C SER A 198 -6.15 -25.93 -1.54
N SER A 199 -7.47 -25.84 -1.45
CA SER A 199 -8.19 -24.65 -0.98
C SER A 199 -7.86 -24.31 0.49
N LEU A 200 -7.80 -25.32 1.37
CA LEU A 200 -7.41 -25.09 2.76
C LEU A 200 -5.94 -24.69 2.89
N ALA A 201 -5.05 -25.32 2.11
CA ALA A 201 -3.63 -24.95 2.04
C ALA A 201 -3.46 -23.49 1.60
N ALA A 202 -4.26 -23.05 0.63
CA ALA A 202 -4.34 -21.65 0.21
C ALA A 202 -4.70 -20.70 1.33
N GLY A 203 -5.74 -21.04 2.09
CA GLY A 203 -6.23 -20.22 3.19
C GLY A 203 -5.17 -20.08 4.28
N PHE A 204 -4.53 -21.19 4.67
CA PHE A 204 -3.47 -21.16 5.67
C PHE A 204 -2.26 -20.34 5.19
N SER A 205 -1.85 -20.54 3.94
CA SER A 205 -0.79 -19.76 3.32
C SER A 205 -1.10 -18.25 3.31
N GLY A 206 -2.34 -17.87 2.96
CA GLY A 206 -2.81 -16.49 3.00
C GLY A 206 -2.75 -15.85 4.39
N ILE A 207 -3.01 -16.63 5.46
CA ILE A 207 -2.88 -16.17 6.85
C ILE A 207 -1.42 -15.88 7.18
N VAL A 208 -0.51 -16.82 6.88
CA VAL A 208 0.93 -16.69 7.16
C VAL A 208 1.52 -15.50 6.42
N ALA A 209 1.21 -15.36 5.12
CA ALA A 209 1.64 -14.24 4.30
C ALA A 209 1.11 -12.88 4.81
N ALA A 210 -0.15 -12.83 5.23
CA ALA A 210 -0.75 -11.62 5.80
C ALA A 210 -0.12 -11.22 7.13
N ALA A 211 0.19 -12.19 8.00
CA ALA A 211 0.87 -11.95 9.27
C ALA A 211 2.29 -11.40 9.05
N ALA A 212 3.07 -12.06 8.18
CA ALA A 212 4.45 -11.69 7.91
C ALA A 212 4.61 -10.29 7.28
N SER A 213 3.66 -9.90 6.42
CA SER A 213 3.68 -8.59 5.73
C SER A 213 2.84 -7.52 6.43
N HIS A 214 2.35 -7.76 7.66
CA HIS A 214 1.39 -6.87 8.34
C HIS A 214 1.92 -5.46 8.56
N THR A 215 3.12 -5.36 9.12
CA THR A 215 3.74 -4.08 9.49
C THR A 215 3.98 -3.17 8.28
N PHE A 216 4.32 -3.75 7.13
CA PHE A 216 4.57 -3.02 5.90
C PHE A 216 3.28 -2.47 5.25
N ASP A 217 2.17 -3.17 5.38
CA ASP A 217 0.87 -2.70 4.88
C ASP A 217 0.33 -1.52 5.67
N THR A 218 0.47 -1.57 7.00
CA THR A 218 0.17 -0.42 7.86
C THR A 218 1.03 0.76 7.45
N ALA A 219 2.34 0.56 7.24
CA ALA A 219 3.25 1.63 6.82
C ALA A 219 2.92 2.18 5.42
N LYS A 220 2.57 1.32 4.46
CA LYS A 220 2.13 1.71 3.11
C LYS A 220 0.90 2.60 3.18
N SER A 221 -0.16 2.13 3.85
CA SER A 221 -1.42 2.85 4.02
C SER A 221 -1.24 4.23 4.68
N ARG A 222 -0.34 4.30 5.67
CA ARG A 222 0.01 5.56 6.36
C ARG A 222 0.79 6.51 5.47
N SER A 223 1.72 5.98 4.67
CA SER A 223 2.47 6.76 3.68
C SER A 223 1.55 7.37 2.63
N GLU A 224 0.59 6.59 2.11
CA GLU A 224 -0.42 7.03 1.13
C GLU A 224 -1.38 8.07 1.71
N CYS A 225 -1.69 7.95 3.00
CA CYS A 225 -2.39 8.95 3.84
C CYS A 225 -1.56 10.19 4.18
N THR A 226 -0.34 10.34 3.68
CA THR A 226 0.47 11.54 3.93
C THR A 226 0.53 12.38 2.66
N VAL A 227 0.06 13.61 2.75
CA VAL A 227 0.22 14.60 1.68
C VAL A 227 1.48 15.41 1.96
N ILE A 228 2.44 15.38 1.03
CA ILE A 228 3.64 16.22 1.13
C ILE A 228 3.71 17.06 -0.13
N PRO A 229 3.34 18.34 -0.04
CA PRO A 229 3.40 19.24 -1.17
C PRO A 229 4.82 19.40 -1.72
N LYS A 230 4.93 19.65 -3.03
CA LYS A 230 6.21 19.63 -3.78
C LYS A 230 7.27 20.58 -3.22
N TYR A 231 6.86 21.72 -2.69
CA TYR A 231 7.76 22.74 -2.12
C TYR A 231 8.34 22.30 -0.77
N ILE A 232 7.58 21.61 0.08
CA ILE A 232 8.10 21.04 1.34
C ILE A 232 9.11 19.93 1.01
N ALA A 233 8.80 19.11 0.00
CA ALA A 233 9.73 18.09 -0.46
C ALA A 233 11.04 18.70 -1.00
N MET A 234 10.94 19.81 -1.76
CA MET A 234 12.09 20.55 -2.28
C MET A 234 12.92 21.17 -1.14
N GLU A 235 12.28 21.81 -0.17
CA GLU A 235 12.95 22.40 0.99
C GLU A 235 13.69 21.36 1.82
N ARG A 236 13.05 20.20 2.11
CA ARG A 236 13.71 19.08 2.79
C ARG A 236 14.95 18.59 2.04
N ARG A 237 14.92 18.62 0.70
CA ARG A 237 16.07 18.25 -0.13
C ARG A 237 17.17 19.32 -0.06
N PHE A 238 16.80 20.59 -0.12
CA PHE A 238 17.72 21.72 -0.03
C PHE A 238 18.45 21.74 1.32
N LEU A 239 17.70 21.56 2.42
CA LEU A 239 18.23 21.50 3.78
C LEU A 239 18.90 20.16 4.13
N LYS A 240 18.99 19.22 3.18
CA LYS A 240 19.53 17.85 3.38
C LYS A 240 18.93 17.16 4.62
N TRP A 241 17.62 17.31 4.81
CA TRP A 241 16.94 16.81 6.00
C TRP A 241 17.09 15.29 6.11
N LYS A 242 17.72 14.82 7.19
CA LYS A 242 17.90 13.38 7.43
C LYS A 242 16.59 12.79 7.96
N ALA A 243 16.09 11.76 7.27
CA ALA A 243 14.89 11.06 7.74
C ALA A 243 15.14 10.45 9.13
N PRO A 244 14.29 10.72 10.13
CA PRO A 244 14.41 10.13 11.46
C PRO A 244 14.14 8.62 11.40
N GLY A 245 14.66 7.87 12.37
CA GLY A 245 14.38 6.43 12.54
C GLY A 245 15.61 5.52 12.51
N MET A 246 15.36 4.23 12.62
CA MET A 246 16.36 3.17 12.47
C MET A 246 16.71 2.93 11.00
N TRP A 247 17.81 2.21 10.73
CA TRP A 247 18.20 1.90 9.35
C TRP A 247 17.11 1.12 8.60
N ILE A 248 16.50 0.12 9.26
CA ILE A 248 15.41 -0.69 8.69
C ILE A 248 14.24 0.22 8.33
N GLU A 249 13.78 1.05 9.26
CA GLU A 249 12.66 1.99 9.05
C GLU A 249 12.90 2.91 7.85
N ARG A 250 14.12 3.45 7.71
CA ARG A 250 14.47 4.29 6.55
C ARG A 250 14.47 3.53 5.22
N LYS A 251 14.91 2.26 5.23
CA LYS A 251 14.98 1.41 4.04
C LYS A 251 13.60 0.94 3.62
N THR A 252 12.79 0.47 4.56
CA THR A 252 11.43 -0.02 4.31
C THR A 252 10.41 1.12 4.20
N GLY A 253 10.77 2.35 4.60
CA GLY A 253 9.90 3.52 4.53
C GLY A 253 8.87 3.61 5.65
N ILE A 254 9.12 2.94 6.78
CA ILE A 254 8.29 3.01 7.99
C ILE A 254 8.61 4.31 8.72
N SER A 255 7.57 5.08 9.08
CA SER A 255 7.73 6.26 9.94
C SER A 255 7.92 5.82 11.40
N PRO A 256 8.90 6.39 12.14
CA PRO A 256 9.06 6.10 13.57
C PRO A 256 7.81 6.42 14.40
N ALA A 257 6.97 7.35 13.93
CA ALA A 257 5.72 7.72 14.58
C ALA A 257 4.65 6.59 14.53
N ASP A 258 4.78 5.65 13.59
CA ASP A 258 3.78 4.61 13.38
C ASP A 258 4.05 3.33 14.20
N ARG A 259 5.18 3.26 14.94
CA ARG A 259 5.61 2.07 15.72
C ARG A 259 4.51 1.45 16.58
N ASN A 260 3.77 2.29 17.30
CA ASN A 260 2.72 1.86 18.23
C ASN A 260 1.47 1.34 17.53
N VAL A 261 1.35 1.56 16.21
CA VAL A 261 0.16 1.23 15.43
C VAL A 261 0.42 0.12 14.41
N LEU A 262 1.68 -0.27 14.18
CA LEU A 262 2.08 -1.23 13.13
C LEU A 262 1.28 -2.54 13.14
N PHE A 263 0.94 -3.06 14.32
CA PHE A 263 0.21 -4.33 14.49
C PHE A 263 -1.31 -4.18 14.58
N ARG A 264 -1.84 -2.96 14.51
CA ARG A 264 -3.28 -2.75 14.61
C ARG A 264 -4.00 -3.41 13.44
N GLY A 265 -5.04 -4.19 13.74
CA GLY A 265 -5.87 -4.84 12.72
C GLY A 265 -5.30 -6.13 12.11
N ILE A 266 -4.21 -6.68 12.65
CA ILE A 266 -3.58 -7.91 12.11
C ILE A 266 -4.55 -9.10 12.03
N GLY A 267 -5.38 -9.31 13.06
CA GLY A 267 -6.36 -10.40 13.10
C GLY A 267 -7.36 -10.33 11.94
N LEU A 268 -7.90 -9.13 11.68
CA LEU A 268 -8.83 -8.90 10.57
C LEU A 268 -8.16 -9.12 9.22
N ARG A 269 -6.89 -8.70 9.06
CA ARG A 269 -6.14 -8.91 7.81
C ARG A 269 -5.84 -10.38 7.56
N MET A 270 -5.42 -11.11 8.60
CA MET A 270 -5.19 -12.56 8.52
C MET A 270 -6.47 -13.30 8.13
N ALA A 271 -7.58 -13.02 8.82
CA ALA A 271 -8.88 -13.64 8.52
C ALA A 271 -9.33 -13.34 7.08
N ARG A 272 -9.27 -12.07 6.66
CA ARG A 272 -9.61 -11.65 5.29
C ARG A 272 -8.77 -12.39 4.26
N SER A 273 -7.45 -12.45 4.46
CA SER A 273 -6.52 -13.03 3.48
C SER A 273 -6.66 -14.55 3.42
N GLY A 274 -6.89 -15.21 4.56
CA GLY A 274 -7.16 -16.64 4.61
C GLY A 274 -8.46 -17.03 3.93
N ILE A 275 -9.57 -16.35 4.26
CA ILE A 275 -10.87 -16.60 3.64
C ILE A 275 -10.81 -16.31 2.13
N ALA A 276 -10.25 -15.18 1.73
CA ALA A 276 -10.13 -14.82 0.31
C ALA A 276 -9.30 -15.83 -0.48
N SER A 277 -8.15 -16.28 0.07
CA SER A 277 -7.28 -17.23 -0.62
C SER A 277 -7.93 -18.61 -0.72
N CYS A 278 -8.62 -19.07 0.33
CA CYS A 278 -9.38 -20.30 0.31
C CYS A 278 -10.48 -20.25 -0.76
N LEU A 279 -11.33 -19.21 -0.73
CA LEU A 279 -12.42 -19.08 -1.70
C LEU A 279 -11.93 -18.91 -3.14
N LEU A 280 -10.85 -18.16 -3.38
CA LEU A 280 -10.28 -17.99 -4.73
C LEU A 280 -9.91 -19.34 -5.35
N VAL A 281 -9.30 -20.21 -4.55
CA VAL A 281 -8.76 -21.48 -5.02
C VAL A 281 -9.86 -22.53 -5.10
N GLY A 282 -10.73 -22.59 -4.10
CA GLY A 282 -11.91 -23.45 -4.11
C GLY A 282 -12.83 -23.13 -5.29
N SER A 283 -13.12 -21.85 -5.54
CA SER A 283 -13.93 -21.43 -6.68
C SER A 283 -13.23 -21.71 -8.01
N TYR A 284 -11.92 -21.53 -8.11
CA TYR A 284 -11.17 -21.92 -9.31
C TYR A 284 -11.34 -23.40 -9.63
N TYR A 285 -11.14 -24.28 -8.65
CA TYR A 285 -11.29 -25.72 -8.89
C TYR A 285 -12.74 -26.11 -9.17
N PHE A 286 -13.71 -25.50 -8.49
CA PHE A 286 -15.13 -25.72 -8.76
C PHE A 286 -15.48 -25.36 -10.22
N VAL A 287 -15.01 -24.20 -10.71
CA VAL A 287 -15.23 -23.79 -12.09
C VAL A 287 -14.52 -24.73 -13.07
N VAL A 288 -13.31 -25.18 -12.77
CA VAL A 288 -12.60 -26.12 -13.64
C VAL A 288 -13.36 -27.45 -13.74
N ASP A 289 -13.87 -27.98 -12.62
CA ASP A 289 -14.62 -29.24 -12.57
C ASP A 289 -15.97 -29.17 -13.32
N GLN A 290 -16.61 -27.99 -13.35
CA GLN A 290 -17.90 -27.80 -14.02
C GLN A 290 -17.78 -27.54 -15.53
N PHE A 291 -16.66 -26.98 -15.99
CA PHE A 291 -16.50 -26.49 -17.37
C PHE A 291 -15.37 -27.15 -18.16
N MET A 292 -14.61 -28.10 -17.58
CA MET A 292 -13.62 -28.93 -18.27
C MET A 292 -13.86 -30.41 -17.95
#